data_AF-A0A1U7SWB7-F1
#
_entry.id   AF-A0A1U7SWB7-F1
#
_cell.length_a   1.000
_cell.length_b   1.000
_cell.length_c   1.000
_cell.angle_alpha   90.00
_cell.angle_beta   90.00
_cell.angle_gamma   90.00
#
_symmetry.space_group_name_H-M   'P 1'
#
loop_
_entity.id
_entity.type
_entity.pdbx_description
1 polymer ?
#
loop_
_entity_poly.entity_id
_entity_poly.type
_entity_poly.pdbx_seq_one_letter_code
_entity_poly.pdbx_strand_id
1 'polypeptide(L)'
;MDLLSTANTKFCLDFFKALKTENTDKNIFFSPLSISAVLGMVLLGARGNTAKQIKEVFHFHDVSSTATPGTGRTSQDGSAECEAEGVHHQFQALLSAIYKPNSDYSLSIANRLYAEITFAFCKQYLSCTKTLYHAELEEIDFVNAPQEARIKINSWVENQTNGKIKKLFPSDAFNENVVLVLVNAIYFKGKWALKFEKEKTKETAFRLNKNEIKSVQMMFLNSTFKLAIIKEPPLEVLELPYIDNELSMFILLPKDIGDNSTGLEQLESALTYEKLAEWTSSVNMNKQNVNVYLPRFKMEEGYNLKTILQVMGVLDVFSLKSDLTGMSNPAGLYVSRAFHKSYVDVNEEGTEATAGSGVVVSRGSAHDFKADHPFLFFIKHNATNSILFYGRCASPLN
;
A
#
# COMPACT_ATOMS: atom_id res chain seq x y z
N MET A 1 -2.30 20.48 -0.81
CA MET A 1 -2.50 19.04 -0.53
C MET A 1 -2.48 18.33 -1.86
N ASP A 2 -1.67 17.29 -2.01
CA ASP A 2 -1.51 16.59 -3.29
C ASP A 2 -2.77 15.77 -3.61
N LEU A 3 -3.41 16.05 -4.76
CA LEU A 3 -4.71 15.48 -5.12
C LEU A 3 -4.65 13.96 -5.24
N LEU A 4 -3.56 13.43 -5.81
CA LEU A 4 -3.35 11.99 -5.92
C LEU A 4 -3.22 11.30 -4.56
N SER A 5 -2.60 11.97 -3.58
CA SER A 5 -2.43 11.44 -2.22
C SER A 5 -3.78 11.29 -1.51
N THR A 6 -4.68 12.26 -1.71
CA THR A 6 -6.07 12.19 -1.24
C THR A 6 -6.84 11.06 -1.94
N ALA A 7 -6.77 10.97 -3.27
CA ALA A 7 -7.40 9.89 -4.03
C ALA A 7 -6.94 8.50 -3.57
N ASN A 8 -5.62 8.31 -3.40
CA ASN A 8 -5.03 7.08 -2.89
C ASN A 8 -5.51 6.74 -1.47
N THR A 9 -5.71 7.74 -0.61
CA THR A 9 -6.23 7.51 0.75
C THR A 9 -7.70 7.12 0.72
N LYS A 10 -8.54 7.77 -0.10
CA LYS A 10 -9.94 7.36 -0.28
C LYS A 10 -10.04 5.93 -0.80
N PHE A 11 -9.30 5.61 -1.87
CA PHE A 11 -9.19 4.25 -2.39
C PHE A 11 -8.74 3.25 -1.32
N CYS A 12 -7.73 3.59 -0.52
CA CYS A 12 -7.26 2.73 0.58
C CYS A 12 -8.40 2.34 1.53
N LEU A 13 -9.22 3.32 1.95
CA LEU A 13 -10.32 3.06 2.87
C LEU A 13 -11.44 2.24 2.23
N ASP A 14 -11.77 2.50 0.97
CA ASP A 14 -12.79 1.75 0.23
C ASP A 14 -12.35 0.30 -0.03
N PHE A 15 -11.08 0.11 -0.42
CA PHE A 15 -10.50 -1.22 -0.60
C PHE A 15 -10.46 -2.01 0.71
N PHE A 16 -10.09 -1.36 1.82
CA PHE A 16 -10.12 -1.98 3.14
C PHE A 16 -11.55 -2.42 3.54
N LYS A 17 -12.57 -1.60 3.27
CA LYS A 17 -13.97 -1.97 3.49
C LYS A 17 -14.37 -3.21 2.68
N ALA A 18 -13.94 -3.29 1.40
CA ALA A 18 -14.20 -4.45 0.55
C ALA A 18 -13.48 -5.73 1.01
N LEU A 19 -12.28 -5.61 1.61
CA LEU A 19 -11.57 -6.75 2.19
C LEU A 19 -12.20 -7.27 3.48
N LYS A 20 -12.72 -6.36 4.31
CA LYS A 20 -13.30 -6.69 5.62
C LYS A 20 -14.49 -7.63 5.52
N THR A 21 -15.35 -7.46 4.51
CA THR A 21 -16.56 -8.27 4.35
C THR A 21 -16.29 -9.78 4.27
N GLU A 22 -15.10 -10.19 3.85
CA GLU A 22 -14.69 -11.60 3.77
C GLU A 22 -13.73 -12.04 4.90
N ASN A 23 -13.24 -11.08 5.70
CA ASN A 23 -12.20 -11.30 6.69
C ASN A 23 -12.51 -10.46 7.93
N THR A 24 -13.41 -10.86 8.81
CA THR A 24 -13.75 -10.06 10.00
C THR A 24 -12.64 -10.05 11.05
N ASP A 25 -11.98 -11.19 11.29
CA ASP A 25 -11.07 -11.36 12.44
C ASP A 25 -9.62 -11.70 12.05
N LYS A 26 -9.23 -11.46 10.79
CA LYS A 26 -7.90 -11.79 10.26
C LYS A 26 -6.99 -10.57 10.17
N ASN A 27 -5.68 -10.82 10.09
CA ASN A 27 -4.78 -9.75 9.65
C ASN A 27 -5.18 -9.30 8.24
N ILE A 28 -5.02 -8.00 8.00
CA ILE A 28 -5.15 -7.42 6.66
C ILE A 28 -3.89 -6.58 6.48
N PHE A 29 -3.27 -6.69 5.31
CA PHE A 29 -2.13 -5.86 4.95
C PHE A 29 -2.10 -5.70 3.45
N PHE A 30 -1.98 -4.49 2.94
CA PHE A 30 -1.87 -4.21 1.51
C PHE A 30 -1.21 -2.86 1.25
N SER A 31 -0.82 -2.60 0.00
CA SER A 31 -0.32 -1.30 -0.44
C SER A 31 -1.31 -0.61 -1.38
N PRO A 32 -2.07 0.39 -0.91
CA PRO A 32 -3.00 1.13 -1.76
C PRO A 32 -2.27 1.85 -2.89
N LEU A 33 -1.09 2.42 -2.61
CA LEU A 33 -0.31 3.13 -3.62
C LEU A 33 0.16 2.19 -4.74
N SER A 34 0.66 1.01 -4.37
CA SER A 34 1.13 0.03 -5.35
C SER A 34 -0.02 -0.44 -6.24
N ILE A 35 -1.18 -0.74 -5.66
CA ILE A 35 -2.37 -1.15 -6.43
C ILE A 35 -2.81 0.00 -7.35
N SER A 36 -2.88 1.23 -6.83
CA SER A 36 -3.26 2.42 -7.60
C SER A 36 -2.30 2.70 -8.75
N ALA A 37 -0.99 2.51 -8.56
CA ALA A 37 0.01 2.68 -9.61
C ALA A 37 -0.17 1.65 -10.75
N VAL A 38 -0.40 0.38 -10.41
CA VAL A 38 -0.62 -0.68 -11.40
C VAL A 38 -1.92 -0.45 -12.19
N LEU A 39 -3.00 -0.04 -11.54
CA LEU A 39 -4.24 0.32 -12.26
C LEU A 39 -4.11 1.66 -13.00
N GLY A 40 -3.24 2.56 -12.56
CA GLY A 40 -2.84 3.74 -13.31
C GLY A 40 -2.17 3.41 -14.65
N MET A 41 -1.31 2.38 -14.68
CA MET A 41 -0.72 1.88 -15.93
C MET A 41 -1.76 1.28 -16.88
N VAL A 42 -2.81 0.64 -16.35
CA VAL A 42 -3.93 0.14 -17.16
C VAL A 42 -4.78 1.29 -17.66
N LEU A 43 -5.07 2.27 -16.80
CA LEU A 43 -5.85 3.46 -17.15
C LEU A 43 -5.24 4.26 -18.30
N LEU A 44 -3.91 4.33 -18.36
CA LEU A 44 -3.18 5.01 -19.43
C LEU A 44 -3.61 4.52 -20.83
N GLY A 45 -3.84 3.21 -20.96
CA GLY A 45 -4.31 2.58 -22.20
C GLY A 45 -5.82 2.35 -22.28
N ALA A 46 -6.57 2.61 -21.21
CA ALA A 46 -8.00 2.39 -21.16
C ALA A 46 -8.80 3.52 -21.82
N ARG A 47 -9.92 3.18 -22.45
CA ARG A 47 -10.88 4.12 -23.06
C ARG A 47 -12.32 3.78 -22.63
N GLY A 48 -13.26 4.60 -23.07
CA GLY A 48 -14.70 4.39 -22.86
C GLY A 48 -15.11 4.10 -21.40
N ASN A 49 -16.01 3.13 -21.24
CA ASN A 49 -16.53 2.74 -19.93
C ASN A 49 -15.48 2.03 -19.04
N THR A 50 -14.49 1.37 -19.66
CA THR A 50 -13.36 0.75 -18.95
C THR A 50 -12.57 1.82 -18.18
N ALA A 51 -12.22 2.92 -18.84
CA ALA A 51 -11.53 4.04 -18.18
C ALA A 51 -12.40 4.70 -17.10
N LYS A 52 -13.71 4.87 -17.36
CA LYS A 52 -14.64 5.47 -16.40
C LYS A 52 -14.73 4.68 -15.10
N GLN A 53 -14.92 3.36 -15.18
CA GLN A 53 -14.99 2.49 -14.00
C GLN A 53 -13.71 2.56 -13.16
N ILE A 54 -12.54 2.54 -13.80
CA ILE A 54 -11.25 2.66 -13.09
C ILE A 54 -11.13 4.02 -12.40
N LYS A 55 -11.44 5.12 -13.10
CA LYS A 55 -11.32 6.47 -12.52
C LYS A 55 -12.25 6.69 -11.33
N GLU A 56 -13.46 6.13 -11.37
CA GLU A 56 -14.44 6.19 -10.27
C GLU A 56 -13.91 5.48 -9.03
N VAL A 57 -13.54 4.20 -9.16
CA VAL A 57 -13.13 3.37 -8.01
C VAL A 57 -11.83 3.85 -7.37
N PHE A 58 -10.91 4.39 -8.16
CA PHE A 58 -9.62 4.88 -7.68
C PHE A 58 -9.62 6.38 -7.37
N HIS A 59 -10.78 7.05 -7.44
CA HIS A 59 -10.93 8.49 -7.17
C HIS A 59 -10.04 9.39 -8.05
N PHE A 60 -9.70 8.95 -9.28
CA PHE A 60 -8.83 9.70 -10.19
C PHE A 60 -9.54 10.85 -10.91
N HIS A 61 -10.88 10.92 -10.82
CA HIS A 61 -11.66 12.05 -11.33
C HIS A 61 -11.28 13.36 -10.62
N ASP A 62 -11.14 13.32 -9.30
CA ASP A 62 -10.74 14.45 -8.45
C ASP A 62 -9.36 15.02 -8.82
N VAL A 63 -8.51 14.18 -9.40
CA VAL A 63 -7.12 14.49 -9.80
C VAL A 63 -7.06 15.15 -11.18
N SER A 64 -8.03 14.84 -12.04
CA SER A 64 -8.05 15.25 -13.46
C SER A 64 -8.72 16.61 -13.71
N SER A 65 -9.56 17.09 -12.78
CA SER A 65 -10.35 18.33 -12.93
C SER A 65 -9.56 19.64 -12.84
N THR A 66 -8.28 19.61 -12.44
CA THR A 66 -7.43 20.81 -12.31
C THR A 66 -6.34 20.92 -13.37
N ALA A 67 -6.24 19.95 -14.29
CA ALA A 67 -5.36 20.08 -15.44
C ALA A 67 -6.02 21.04 -16.44
N THR A 68 -5.48 22.25 -16.59
CA THR A 68 -5.75 23.08 -17.77
C THR A 68 -5.49 22.24 -19.00
N PRO A 69 -6.41 22.16 -19.99
CA PRO A 69 -6.17 21.40 -21.20
C PRO A 69 -4.94 21.96 -21.89
N GLY A 70 -3.82 21.25 -21.81
CA GLY A 70 -2.62 21.59 -22.54
C GLY A 70 -2.91 21.49 -24.02
N THR A 71 -2.65 22.58 -24.75
CA THR A 71 -2.54 22.53 -26.20
C THR A 71 -1.47 21.50 -26.55
N GLY A 72 -1.86 20.36 -27.13
CA GLY A 72 -0.93 19.33 -27.58
C GLY A 72 0.19 19.97 -28.39
N ARG A 73 1.40 19.99 -27.82
CA ARG A 73 2.60 20.47 -28.49
C ARG A 73 3.30 19.24 -29.02
N THR A 74 3.01 18.88 -30.26
CA THR A 74 3.80 17.92 -31.02
C THR A 74 5.26 18.34 -31.01
N SER A 75 6.11 17.61 -30.28
CA SER A 75 7.56 17.70 -30.46
C SER A 75 7.89 17.28 -31.90
N GLN A 76 8.65 18.13 -32.61
CA GLN A 76 9.07 17.93 -34.00
C GLN A 76 10.20 16.88 -34.15
N ASP A 77 10.60 16.25 -33.06
CA ASP A 77 11.63 15.22 -33.05
C ASP A 77 10.94 13.88 -32.80
N GLY A 78 11.09 12.90 -33.70
CA GLY A 78 10.31 11.65 -33.76
C GLY A 78 10.44 10.70 -32.56
N SER A 79 10.89 11.18 -31.40
CA SER A 79 10.75 10.54 -30.10
C SER A 79 9.29 10.58 -29.65
N ALA A 80 8.71 9.41 -29.37
CA ALA A 80 7.41 9.31 -28.71
C ALA A 80 7.53 9.79 -27.25
N GLU A 81 7.50 11.10 -27.04
CA GLU A 81 7.42 11.69 -25.71
C GLU A 81 6.07 11.34 -25.08
N CYS A 82 6.11 10.98 -23.80
CA CYS A 82 4.92 10.66 -23.06
C CYS A 82 4.22 11.95 -22.59
N GLU A 83 3.27 12.45 -23.39
CA GLU A 83 2.45 13.62 -23.06
C GLU A 83 1.22 13.24 -22.19
N ALA A 84 1.41 12.48 -21.11
CA ALA A 84 0.29 12.13 -20.23
C ALA A 84 0.11 13.19 -19.13
N GLU A 85 -0.92 14.02 -19.28
CA GLU A 85 -1.31 15.01 -18.27
C GLU A 85 -2.17 14.40 -17.14
N GLY A 86 -2.40 15.19 -16.09
CA GLY A 86 -3.30 14.85 -14.99
C GLY A 86 -2.73 13.77 -14.06
N VAL A 87 -3.47 12.66 -13.91
CA VAL A 87 -3.18 11.62 -12.91
C VAL A 87 -1.82 10.95 -13.12
N HIS A 88 -1.39 10.74 -14.38
CA HIS A 88 -0.17 10.01 -14.67
C HIS A 88 1.10 10.81 -14.35
N HIS A 89 1.10 12.12 -14.61
CA HIS A 89 2.17 13.02 -14.19
C HIS A 89 2.28 13.11 -12.66
N GLN A 90 1.16 13.10 -11.94
CA GLN A 90 1.19 13.05 -10.47
C GLN A 90 1.78 11.73 -9.97
N PHE A 91 1.47 10.60 -10.61
CA PHE A 91 2.13 9.32 -10.30
C PHE A 91 3.64 9.39 -10.56
N GLN A 92 4.07 9.98 -11.67
CA GLN A 92 5.49 10.14 -11.96
C GLN A 92 6.21 10.93 -10.86
N ALA A 93 5.68 12.08 -10.47
CA ALA A 93 6.24 12.90 -9.40
C ALA A 93 6.28 12.14 -8.05
N LEU A 94 5.18 11.47 -7.71
CA LEU A 94 5.05 10.70 -6.47
C LEU A 94 6.02 9.52 -6.42
N LEU A 95 6.06 8.70 -7.47
CA LEU A 95 6.94 7.54 -7.55
C LEU A 95 8.41 7.96 -7.59
N SER A 96 8.76 9.04 -8.29
CA SER A 96 10.12 9.60 -8.29
C SER A 96 10.53 10.09 -6.89
N ALA A 97 9.60 10.66 -6.12
CA ALA A 97 9.86 11.09 -4.75
C ALA A 97 10.07 9.91 -3.79
N ILE A 98 9.43 8.77 -4.04
CA ILE A 98 9.50 7.57 -3.22
C ILE A 98 10.71 6.69 -3.60
N TYR A 99 11.02 6.53 -4.89
CA TYR A 99 12.12 5.69 -5.38
C TYR A 99 13.49 6.37 -5.33
N LYS A 100 13.73 7.25 -4.36
CA LYS A 100 15.03 7.90 -4.24
C LYS A 100 16.12 6.86 -3.96
N PRO A 101 17.15 6.74 -4.81
CA PRO A 101 18.29 5.90 -4.48
C PRO A 101 18.98 6.43 -3.21
N ASN A 102 19.43 5.51 -2.34
CA ASN A 102 20.12 5.76 -1.06
C ASN A 102 19.23 6.14 0.15
N SER A 103 17.95 5.72 0.18
CA SER A 103 17.17 5.78 1.42
C SER A 103 17.60 4.68 2.42
N ASP A 104 17.63 5.00 3.71
CA ASP A 104 17.99 4.05 4.79
C ASP A 104 16.93 2.97 5.10
N TYR A 105 15.83 2.93 4.33
CA TYR A 105 14.84 1.85 4.34
C TYR A 105 14.91 0.99 3.08
N SER A 106 14.58 -0.29 3.22
CA SER A 106 14.40 -1.21 2.11
C SER A 106 12.93 -1.25 1.72
N LEU A 107 12.55 -0.42 0.76
CA LEU A 107 11.26 -0.47 0.08
C LEU A 107 11.49 -1.04 -1.32
N SER A 108 10.93 -2.22 -1.57
CA SER A 108 10.90 -2.80 -2.91
C SER A 108 9.48 -2.90 -3.40
N ILE A 109 9.20 -2.25 -4.53
CA ILE A 109 7.92 -2.29 -5.20
C ILE A 109 8.14 -2.93 -6.57
N ALA A 110 7.55 -4.10 -6.76
CA ALA A 110 7.61 -4.88 -7.99
C ALA A 110 6.27 -4.75 -8.72
N ASN A 111 6.18 -3.73 -9.57
CA ASN A 111 5.05 -3.47 -10.45
C ASN A 111 5.42 -3.80 -11.89
N ARG A 112 4.68 -4.72 -12.52
CA ARG A 112 4.91 -5.09 -13.92
C ARG A 112 3.63 -5.55 -14.59
N LEU A 113 3.55 -5.29 -15.89
CA LEU A 113 2.55 -5.85 -16.78
C LEU A 113 3.17 -6.99 -17.57
N TYR A 114 2.47 -8.11 -17.65
CA TYR A 114 2.84 -9.20 -18.56
C TYR A 114 1.72 -9.43 -19.54
N ALA A 115 2.04 -9.45 -20.83
CA ALA A 115 1.03 -9.61 -21.86
C ALA A 115 1.37 -10.73 -22.82
N GLU A 116 0.33 -11.27 -23.45
CA GLU A 116 0.49 -12.32 -24.45
C GLU A 116 1.25 -11.79 -25.66
N ILE A 117 2.28 -12.54 -26.08
CA ILE A 117 3.22 -12.17 -27.15
C ILE A 117 2.55 -11.96 -28.52
N THR A 118 1.35 -12.50 -28.73
CA THR A 118 0.63 -12.35 -30.00
C THR A 118 0.00 -10.96 -30.18
N PHE A 119 -0.04 -10.13 -29.14
CA PHE A 119 -0.60 -8.77 -29.20
C PHE A 119 0.47 -7.75 -29.62
N ALA A 120 0.13 -6.88 -30.57
CA ALA A 120 0.99 -5.77 -30.97
C ALA A 120 0.75 -4.56 -30.06
N PHE A 121 1.75 -4.17 -29.26
CA PHE A 121 1.65 -3.05 -28.32
C PHE A 121 2.02 -1.70 -28.94
N CYS A 122 1.28 -0.66 -28.59
CA CYS A 122 1.55 0.71 -28.99
C CYS A 122 2.88 1.20 -28.38
N LYS A 123 3.85 1.61 -29.22
CA LYS A 123 5.16 2.10 -28.76
C LYS A 123 5.07 3.27 -27.78
N GLN A 124 4.11 4.17 -28.00
CA GLN A 124 3.86 5.30 -27.10
C GLN A 124 3.42 4.81 -25.71
N TYR A 125 2.55 3.81 -25.63
CA TYR A 125 2.12 3.22 -24.37
C TYR A 125 3.31 2.64 -23.58
N LEU A 126 4.17 1.85 -24.25
CA LEU A 126 5.36 1.26 -23.65
C LEU A 126 6.36 2.31 -23.14
N SER A 127 6.56 3.39 -23.93
CA SER A 127 7.39 4.54 -23.53
C SER A 127 6.82 5.23 -22.28
N CYS A 128 5.50 5.43 -22.25
CA CYS A 128 4.82 6.08 -21.15
C CYS A 128 4.85 5.28 -19.84
N THR A 129 4.62 3.96 -19.87
CA THR A 129 4.69 3.15 -18.64
C THR A 129 6.10 3.20 -18.03
N LYS A 130 7.13 3.14 -18.88
CA LYS A 130 8.53 3.23 -18.44
C LYS A 130 8.85 4.60 -17.82
N THR A 131 8.38 5.67 -18.45
CA THR A 131 8.70 7.05 -18.05
C THR A 131 7.93 7.49 -16.80
N LEU A 132 6.65 7.15 -16.71
CA LEU A 132 5.74 7.66 -15.67
C LEU A 132 5.64 6.74 -14.45
N TYR A 133 5.82 5.44 -14.64
CA TYR A 133 5.62 4.44 -13.58
C TYR A 133 6.88 3.66 -13.24
N HIS A 134 8.00 3.89 -13.95
CA HIS A 134 9.23 3.11 -13.83
C HIS A 134 9.00 1.60 -14.02
N ALA A 135 8.01 1.26 -14.84
CA ALA A 135 7.55 -0.11 -15.03
C ALA A 135 7.49 -0.46 -16.52
N GLU A 136 7.89 -1.68 -16.82
CA GLU A 136 7.90 -2.21 -18.18
C GLU A 136 6.73 -3.17 -18.38
N LEU A 137 6.32 -3.32 -19.64
CA LEU A 137 5.48 -4.42 -20.08
C LEU A 137 6.39 -5.49 -20.69
N GLU A 138 6.22 -6.73 -20.25
CA GLU A 138 6.97 -7.87 -20.77
C GLU A 138 6.04 -8.82 -21.52
N GLU A 139 6.41 -9.15 -22.75
CA GLU A 139 5.69 -10.11 -23.58
C GLU A 139 6.08 -11.55 -23.18
N ILE A 140 5.07 -12.40 -23.01
CA ILE A 140 5.19 -13.80 -22.61
C ILE A 140 4.24 -14.65 -23.45
N ASP A 141 4.64 -15.88 -23.75
CA ASP A 141 3.80 -16.88 -24.42
C ASP A 141 2.96 -17.66 -23.39
N PHE A 142 1.79 -17.13 -23.03
CA PHE A 142 0.80 -17.81 -22.19
C PHE A 142 0.01 -18.87 -22.96
N VAL A 143 -0.13 -18.75 -24.29
CA VAL A 143 -0.90 -19.69 -25.11
C VAL A 143 -0.22 -21.06 -25.16
N ASN A 144 1.07 -21.10 -25.46
CA ASN A 144 1.80 -22.35 -25.63
C ASN A 144 2.57 -22.78 -24.37
N ALA A 145 2.88 -21.85 -23.46
CA ALA A 145 3.72 -22.12 -22.29
C ALA A 145 3.21 -21.46 -20.97
N PRO A 146 1.94 -21.67 -20.56
CA PRO A 146 1.35 -20.97 -19.41
C PRO A 146 2.03 -21.31 -18.07
N GLN A 147 2.59 -22.51 -17.91
CA GLN A 147 3.25 -22.91 -16.67
C GLN A 147 4.67 -22.33 -16.56
N GLU A 148 5.41 -22.31 -17.66
CA GLU A 148 6.70 -21.65 -17.79
C GLU A 148 6.55 -20.14 -17.53
N ALA A 149 5.51 -19.53 -18.10
CA ALA A 149 5.12 -18.14 -17.84
C ALA A 149 4.90 -17.88 -16.34
N ARG A 150 4.11 -18.72 -15.67
CA ARG A 150 3.86 -18.61 -14.23
C ARG A 150 5.15 -18.71 -13.41
N ILE A 151 6.03 -19.66 -13.74
CA ILE A 151 7.32 -19.84 -13.05
C ILE A 151 8.18 -18.60 -13.24
N LYS A 152 8.33 -18.12 -14.49
CA LYS A 152 9.09 -16.93 -14.82
C LYS A 152 8.63 -15.69 -14.05
N ILE A 153 7.32 -15.46 -14.00
CA ILE A 153 6.72 -14.33 -13.27
C ILE A 153 6.98 -14.46 -11.76
N ASN A 154 6.75 -15.64 -11.18
CA ASN A 154 7.03 -15.86 -9.74
C ASN A 154 8.51 -15.66 -9.41
N SER A 155 9.43 -16.15 -10.24
CA SER A 155 10.88 -15.96 -10.04
C SER A 155 11.29 -14.49 -10.16
N TRP A 156 10.68 -13.74 -11.09
CA TRP A 156 10.91 -12.30 -11.17
C TRP A 156 10.47 -11.59 -9.88
N VAL A 157 9.26 -11.89 -9.37
CA VAL A 157 8.75 -11.34 -8.11
C VAL A 157 9.65 -11.71 -6.93
N GLU A 158 10.09 -12.96 -6.84
CA GLU A 158 10.98 -13.43 -5.78
C GLU A 158 12.29 -12.63 -5.78
N ASN A 159 12.88 -12.40 -6.96
CA ASN A 159 14.10 -11.62 -7.11
C ASN A 159 13.89 -10.15 -6.71
N GLN A 160 12.82 -9.51 -7.19
CA GLN A 160 12.52 -8.11 -6.84
C GLN A 160 12.26 -7.93 -5.33
N THR A 161 11.76 -8.95 -4.65
CA THR A 161 11.37 -8.88 -3.23
C THR A 161 12.41 -9.49 -2.30
N ASN A 162 13.67 -9.65 -2.74
CA ASN A 162 14.76 -10.23 -1.95
C ASN A 162 14.42 -11.61 -1.36
N GLY A 163 13.71 -12.44 -2.12
CA GLY A 163 13.32 -13.79 -1.71
C GLY A 163 12.12 -13.86 -0.75
N LYS A 164 11.48 -12.74 -0.43
CA LYS A 164 10.38 -12.69 0.55
C LYS A 164 9.05 -13.12 -0.04
N ILE A 165 8.77 -12.80 -1.30
CA ILE A 165 7.54 -13.20 -1.99
C ILE A 165 7.88 -14.22 -3.06
N LYS A 166 7.73 -15.52 -2.75
CA LYS A 166 8.14 -16.62 -3.65
C LYS A 166 7.05 -17.12 -4.59
N LYS A 167 5.82 -17.14 -4.10
CA LYS A 167 4.64 -17.65 -4.83
C LYS A 167 3.58 -16.56 -4.81
N LEU A 168 3.61 -15.69 -5.81
CA LEU A 168 2.55 -14.70 -6.02
C LEU A 168 1.33 -15.37 -6.64
N PHE A 169 1.56 -16.20 -7.66
CA PHE A 169 0.49 -16.91 -8.36
C PHE A 169 0.45 -18.40 -7.99
N PRO A 170 -0.74 -18.93 -7.63
CA PRO A 170 -0.93 -20.36 -7.40
C PRO A 170 -0.80 -21.16 -8.71
N SER A 171 -0.67 -22.50 -8.60
CA SER A 171 -0.38 -23.40 -9.72
C SER A 171 -1.43 -23.40 -10.83
N ASP A 172 -2.68 -23.13 -10.47
CA ASP A 172 -3.86 -23.07 -11.34
C ASP A 172 -4.14 -21.65 -11.87
N ALA A 173 -3.29 -20.66 -11.58
CA ALA A 173 -3.54 -19.28 -11.97
C ALA A 173 -3.47 -19.04 -13.48
N PHE A 174 -2.71 -19.83 -14.24
CA PHE A 174 -2.47 -19.60 -15.67
C PHE A 174 -3.00 -20.75 -16.52
N ASN A 175 -3.58 -20.38 -17.67
CA ASN A 175 -4.02 -21.25 -18.74
C ASN A 175 -3.83 -20.52 -20.08
N GLU A 176 -4.10 -21.20 -21.19
CA GLU A 176 -3.92 -20.72 -22.55
C GLU A 176 -4.78 -19.50 -22.92
N ASN A 177 -5.75 -19.11 -22.09
CA ASN A 177 -6.63 -17.97 -22.32
C ASN A 177 -6.15 -16.68 -21.62
N VAL A 178 -5.00 -16.72 -20.95
CA VAL A 178 -4.42 -15.53 -20.29
C VAL A 178 -3.82 -14.61 -21.35
N VAL A 179 -4.24 -13.33 -21.36
CA VAL A 179 -3.77 -12.33 -22.33
C VAL A 179 -3.10 -11.10 -21.69
N LEU A 180 -3.44 -10.78 -20.45
CA LEU A 180 -2.80 -9.70 -19.68
C LEU A 180 -2.83 -9.99 -18.18
N VAL A 181 -1.69 -9.81 -17.54
CA VAL A 181 -1.48 -10.06 -16.12
C VAL A 181 -0.87 -8.84 -15.45
N LEU A 182 -1.53 -8.40 -14.38
CA LEU A 182 -1.06 -7.33 -13.50
C LEU A 182 -0.35 -7.93 -12.29
N VAL A 183 0.93 -7.62 -12.15
CA VAL A 183 1.77 -8.06 -11.04
C VAL A 183 2.04 -6.88 -10.12
N ASN A 184 1.65 -7.05 -8.86
CA ASN A 184 1.84 -6.06 -7.81
C ASN A 184 2.36 -6.73 -6.55
N ALA A 185 3.68 -6.78 -6.40
CA ALA A 185 4.30 -7.33 -5.21
C ALA A 185 5.12 -6.26 -4.50
N ILE A 186 4.99 -6.16 -3.18
CA ILE A 186 5.64 -5.09 -2.43
C ILE A 186 6.18 -5.61 -1.11
N TYR A 187 7.40 -5.20 -0.79
CA TYR A 187 8.12 -5.56 0.42
C TYR A 187 8.59 -4.29 1.11
N PHE A 188 8.36 -4.23 2.42
CA PHE A 188 8.89 -3.15 3.25
C PHE A 188 9.62 -3.68 4.47
N LYS A 189 10.84 -3.17 4.64
CA LYS A 189 11.61 -3.24 5.89
C LYS A 189 12.30 -1.89 6.11
N GLY A 190 11.74 -1.11 7.03
CA GLY A 190 12.32 0.15 7.47
C GLY A 190 13.04 0.02 8.81
N LYS A 191 14.04 0.88 9.02
CA LYS A 191 14.69 1.08 10.32
C LYS A 191 14.04 2.24 11.06
N TRP A 192 13.68 2.04 12.31
CA TRP A 192 13.14 3.13 13.15
C TRP A 192 14.14 4.27 13.30
N ALA A 193 13.66 5.52 13.41
CA ALA A 193 14.51 6.64 13.79
C ALA A 193 15.11 6.44 15.20
N LEU A 194 14.34 5.80 16.08
CA LEU A 194 14.75 5.34 17.40
C LEU A 194 14.46 3.84 17.51
N LYS A 195 15.51 3.03 17.61
CA LYS A 195 15.37 1.57 17.74
C LYS A 195 14.69 1.18 19.06
N PHE A 196 14.07 0.01 19.05
CA PHE A 196 13.72 -0.68 20.29
C PHE A 196 14.96 -1.44 20.79
N GLU A 197 15.19 -1.48 22.10
CA GLU A 197 16.26 -2.31 22.67
C GLU A 197 15.78 -3.77 22.72
N LYS A 198 16.54 -4.69 22.11
CA LYS A 198 16.17 -6.12 22.07
C LYS A 198 16.08 -6.71 23.48
N GLU A 199 16.89 -6.21 24.40
CA GLU A 199 16.95 -6.61 25.81
C GLU A 199 15.68 -6.19 26.57
N LYS A 200 14.95 -5.20 26.08
CA LYS A 200 13.67 -4.73 26.65
C LYS A 200 12.46 -5.43 26.03
N THR A 201 12.66 -6.23 24.97
CA THR A 201 11.59 -7.02 24.36
C THR A 201 11.25 -8.20 25.25
N LYS A 202 9.98 -8.33 25.63
CA LYS A 202 9.53 -9.36 26.57
C LYS A 202 8.30 -10.08 26.06
N GLU A 203 8.19 -11.34 26.43
CA GLU A 203 6.97 -12.10 26.21
C GLU A 203 5.82 -11.50 27.02
N THR A 204 4.73 -11.12 26.34
CA THR A 204 3.57 -10.44 26.93
C THR A 204 2.28 -10.96 26.29
N ALA A 205 1.19 -10.93 27.05
CA ALA A 205 -0.14 -11.23 26.55
C ALA A 205 -0.62 -10.19 25.51
N PHE A 206 -1.07 -10.66 24.36
CA PHE A 206 -1.86 -9.94 23.38
C PHE A 206 -3.29 -10.49 23.39
N ARG A 207 -4.26 -9.64 23.66
CA ARG A 207 -5.67 -10.00 23.77
C ARG A 207 -6.27 -9.98 22.37
N LEU A 208 -6.56 -11.14 21.79
CA LEU A 208 -7.16 -11.23 20.45
C LEU A 208 -8.61 -10.76 20.47
N ASN A 209 -9.30 -11.08 21.56
CA ASN A 209 -10.65 -10.65 21.91
C ASN A 209 -10.80 -10.79 23.43
N LYS A 210 -12.03 -10.66 23.94
CA LYS A 210 -12.31 -10.75 25.39
C LYS A 210 -11.95 -12.09 26.02
N ASN A 211 -11.97 -13.18 25.25
CA ASN A 211 -11.83 -14.55 25.74
C ASN A 211 -10.49 -15.20 25.35
N GLU A 212 -9.85 -14.70 24.29
CA GLU A 212 -8.65 -15.31 23.72
C GLU A 212 -7.44 -14.40 23.89
N ILE A 213 -6.36 -14.98 24.42
CA ILE A 213 -5.07 -14.33 24.63
C ILE A 213 -3.99 -15.14 23.92
N LYS A 214 -3.07 -14.45 23.27
CA LYS A 214 -1.89 -15.02 22.63
C LYS A 214 -0.64 -14.42 23.24
N SER A 215 0.37 -15.24 23.48
CA SER A 215 1.68 -14.75 23.89
C SER A 215 2.46 -14.19 22.69
N VAL A 216 3.00 -12.98 22.80
CA VAL A 216 3.76 -12.30 21.73
C VAL A 216 5.04 -11.68 22.27
N GLN A 217 6.01 -11.42 21.39
CA GLN A 217 7.19 -10.63 21.74
C GLN A 217 6.83 -9.15 21.68
N MET A 218 6.67 -8.53 22.85
CA MET A 218 6.32 -7.11 22.98
C MET A 218 7.59 -6.28 23.10
N MET A 219 7.85 -5.46 22.08
CA MET A 219 8.94 -4.49 22.09
C MET A 219 8.57 -3.31 22.99
N PHE A 220 9.56 -2.67 23.61
CA PHE A 220 9.35 -1.53 24.49
C PHE A 220 10.33 -0.39 24.20
N LEU A 221 9.82 0.84 24.16
CA LEU A 221 10.59 2.07 23.99
C LEU A 221 9.97 3.21 24.79
N ASN A 222 10.77 3.95 25.55
CA ASN A 222 10.35 5.19 26.20
C ASN A 222 11.04 6.37 25.50
N SER A 223 10.27 7.29 24.92
CA SER A 223 10.79 8.52 24.32
C SER A 223 9.67 9.54 24.05
N THR A 224 10.02 10.69 23.47
CA THR A 224 9.05 11.69 23.02
C THR A 224 8.51 11.35 21.63
N PHE A 225 7.22 11.06 21.55
CA PHE A 225 6.52 10.81 20.30
C PHE A 225 5.31 11.72 20.14
N LYS A 226 4.82 11.84 18.90
CA LYS A 226 3.55 12.51 18.64
C LYS A 226 2.42 11.52 18.91
N LEU A 227 1.49 11.92 19.77
CA LEU A 227 0.33 11.13 20.16
C LEU A 227 -0.92 12.02 20.12
N ALA A 228 -2.01 11.49 19.58
CA ALA A 228 -3.35 12.08 19.69
C ALA A 228 -4.28 11.13 20.45
N ILE A 229 -5.14 11.68 21.31
CA ILE A 229 -6.18 10.93 22.03
C ILE A 229 -7.53 11.41 21.49
N ILE A 230 -8.25 10.53 20.81
CA ILE A 230 -9.54 10.82 20.19
C ILE A 230 -10.64 10.28 21.11
N LYS A 231 -11.68 11.08 21.33
CA LYS A 231 -12.79 10.72 22.23
C LYS A 231 -13.87 9.91 21.54
N GLU A 232 -14.15 10.21 20.27
CA GLU A 232 -15.27 9.65 19.52
C GLU A 232 -14.88 9.29 18.07
N PRO A 233 -14.64 7.99 17.76
CA PRO A 233 -14.61 6.86 18.70
C PRO A 233 -13.37 6.94 19.64
N PRO A 234 -13.43 6.29 20.81
CA PRO A 234 -12.33 6.33 21.78
C PRO A 234 -11.13 5.53 21.27
N LEU A 235 -10.07 6.23 20.89
CA LEU A 235 -8.82 5.63 20.40
C LEU A 235 -7.62 6.53 20.64
N GLU A 236 -6.43 5.95 20.54
CA GLU A 236 -5.14 6.64 20.55
C GLU A 236 -4.45 6.50 19.19
N VAL A 237 -3.82 7.58 18.72
CA VAL A 237 -3.01 7.59 17.49
C VAL A 237 -1.57 7.90 17.82
N LEU A 238 -0.67 6.97 17.56
CA LEU A 238 0.77 7.15 17.75
C LEU A 238 1.48 7.25 16.40
N GLU A 239 2.38 8.22 16.25
CA GLU A 239 3.31 8.32 15.10
C GLU A 239 4.72 7.87 15.51
N LEU A 240 5.21 6.81 14.85
CA LEU A 240 6.57 6.28 14.98
C LEU A 240 7.35 6.56 13.69
N PRO A 241 8.33 7.50 13.72
CA PRO A 241 9.12 7.83 12.54
C PRO A 241 10.18 6.76 12.23
N TYR A 242 10.38 6.50 10.95
CA TYR A 242 11.57 5.81 10.42
C TYR A 242 12.74 6.79 10.27
N ILE A 243 13.93 6.27 9.97
CA ILE A 243 15.14 7.10 9.71
C ILE A 243 14.84 8.26 8.75
N ASP A 244 15.47 9.41 9.03
CA ASP A 244 15.33 10.69 8.32
C ASP A 244 13.92 11.27 8.28
N ASN A 245 12.97 10.64 8.97
CA ASN A 245 11.57 11.05 9.01
C ASN A 245 10.94 11.13 7.59
N GLU A 246 11.47 10.38 6.62
CA GLU A 246 10.87 10.26 5.27
C GLU A 246 9.56 9.47 5.33
N LEU A 247 9.55 8.41 6.15
CA LEU A 247 8.38 7.57 6.42
C LEU A 247 8.02 7.62 7.90
N SER A 248 6.73 7.48 8.21
CA SER A 248 6.23 7.25 9.57
C SER A 248 5.21 6.12 9.57
N MET A 249 5.27 5.25 10.58
CA MET A 249 4.17 4.35 10.92
C MET A 249 3.21 5.07 11.85
N PHE A 250 1.93 5.04 11.52
CA PHE A 250 0.84 5.47 12.40
C PHE A 250 0.11 4.25 12.91
N ILE A 251 -0.20 4.23 14.20
CA ILE A 251 -0.95 3.15 14.84
C ILE A 251 -2.21 3.77 15.43
N LEU A 252 -3.37 3.29 15.01
CA LEU A 252 -4.68 3.65 15.53
C LEU A 252 -5.15 2.51 16.42
N LEU A 253 -5.02 2.73 17.73
CA LEU A 253 -5.31 1.75 18.75
C LEU A 253 -6.65 2.11 19.42
N PRO A 254 -7.71 1.31 19.28
CA PRO A 254 -8.91 1.47 20.09
C PRO A 254 -8.55 1.55 21.58
N LYS A 255 -9.31 2.30 22.38
CA LYS A 255 -8.93 2.53 23.78
C LYS A 255 -8.82 1.23 24.58
N ASP A 256 -9.75 0.29 24.35
CA ASP A 256 -9.71 -1.04 24.95
C ASP A 256 -10.64 -2.00 24.20
N ILE A 257 -10.49 -3.30 24.48
CA ILE A 257 -11.47 -4.33 24.09
C ILE A 257 -12.73 -4.14 24.96
N GLY A 258 -13.83 -3.79 24.31
CA GLY A 258 -15.15 -3.67 24.91
C GLY A 258 -15.94 -4.98 24.91
N ASP A 259 -17.23 -4.87 25.29
CA ASP A 259 -18.33 -5.84 25.11
C ASP A 259 -17.98 -7.22 24.50
N ASN A 260 -18.43 -7.52 23.28
CA ASN A 260 -18.08 -8.71 22.49
C ASN A 260 -17.21 -8.33 21.27
N SER A 261 -16.83 -7.04 21.17
CA SER A 261 -16.07 -6.46 20.07
C SER A 261 -14.64 -6.14 20.51
N THR A 262 -13.73 -5.97 19.56
CA THR A 262 -12.34 -5.57 19.85
C THR A 262 -12.18 -4.05 19.98
N GLY A 263 -13.28 -3.29 19.83
CA GLY A 263 -13.28 -1.84 19.66
C GLY A 263 -12.88 -1.40 18.24
N LEU A 264 -12.24 -2.29 17.50
CA LEU A 264 -11.79 -2.06 16.14
C LEU A 264 -12.96 -1.86 15.17
N GLU A 265 -14.08 -2.55 15.38
CA GLU A 265 -15.27 -2.48 14.54
C GLU A 265 -15.90 -1.08 14.54
N GLN A 266 -15.87 -0.40 15.70
CA GLN A 266 -16.32 0.99 15.83
C GLN A 266 -15.37 1.94 15.09
N LEU A 267 -14.06 1.74 15.26
CA LEU A 267 -13.04 2.50 14.54
C LEU A 267 -13.19 2.34 13.03
N GLU A 268 -13.22 1.10 12.53
CA GLU A 268 -13.35 0.78 11.11
C GLU A 268 -14.64 1.34 10.50
N SER A 269 -15.74 1.36 11.26
CA SER A 269 -17.03 1.91 10.80
C SER A 269 -17.03 3.45 10.79
N ALA A 270 -16.31 4.07 11.72
CA ALA A 270 -16.19 5.52 11.80
C ALA A 270 -15.18 6.09 10.80
N LEU A 271 -14.28 5.27 10.26
CA LEU A 271 -13.14 5.71 9.48
C LEU A 271 -13.56 6.31 8.13
N THR A 272 -13.21 7.58 7.95
CA THR A 272 -13.36 8.35 6.71
C THR A 272 -12.04 9.04 6.39
N TYR A 273 -11.89 9.53 5.17
CA TYR A 273 -10.71 10.30 4.78
C TYR A 273 -10.53 11.52 5.70
N GLU A 274 -11.61 12.25 5.95
CA GLU A 274 -11.64 13.48 6.73
C GLU A 274 -11.20 13.20 8.17
N LYS A 275 -11.76 12.16 8.79
CA LYS A 275 -11.37 11.75 10.15
C LYS A 275 -9.93 11.29 10.22
N LEU A 276 -9.47 10.48 9.27
CA LEU A 276 -8.07 10.03 9.26
C LEU A 276 -7.10 11.21 9.10
N ALA A 277 -7.42 12.16 8.21
CA ALA A 277 -6.64 13.37 8.01
C ALA A 277 -6.66 14.28 9.26
N GLU A 278 -7.81 14.42 9.90
CA GLU A 278 -7.98 15.17 11.14
C GLU A 278 -7.15 14.55 12.27
N TRP A 279 -7.34 13.26 12.57
CA TRP A 279 -6.70 12.56 13.68
C TRP A 279 -5.17 12.52 13.56
N THR A 280 -4.65 12.57 12.33
CA THR A 280 -3.21 12.50 12.04
C THR A 280 -2.59 13.86 11.69
N SER A 281 -3.36 14.94 11.83
CA SER A 281 -2.89 16.30 11.58
C SER A 281 -1.90 16.77 12.65
N SER A 282 -0.99 17.67 12.27
CA SER A 282 -0.04 18.29 13.21
C SER A 282 -0.71 19.11 14.32
N VAL A 283 -1.98 19.49 14.15
CA VAL A 283 -2.76 20.23 15.15
C VAL A 283 -3.25 19.29 16.27
N ASN A 284 -3.63 18.06 15.92
CA ASN A 284 -4.15 17.08 16.88
C ASN A 284 -3.04 16.21 17.51
N MET A 285 -1.92 16.05 16.81
CA MET A 285 -0.80 15.20 17.22
C MET A 285 0.21 15.96 18.09
N ASN A 286 0.18 15.74 19.41
CA ASN A 286 1.03 16.45 20.36
C ASN A 286 2.27 15.64 20.74
N LYS A 287 3.45 16.29 20.77
CA LYS A 287 4.68 15.67 21.26
C LYS A 287 4.63 15.52 22.79
N GLN A 288 4.77 14.29 23.28
CA GLN A 288 4.81 13.99 24.71
C GLN A 288 5.65 12.75 24.99
N ASN A 289 6.04 12.54 26.25
CA ASN A 289 6.80 11.37 26.67
C ASN A 289 5.86 10.15 26.71
N VAL A 290 6.18 9.10 25.94
CA VAL A 290 5.34 7.90 25.77
C VAL A 290 6.16 6.64 26.04
N ASN A 291 5.60 5.74 26.82
CA ASN A 291 5.99 4.34 26.91
C ASN A 291 5.28 3.55 25.80
N VAL A 292 6.01 3.21 24.75
CA VAL A 292 5.48 2.49 23.59
C VAL A 292 5.68 1.00 23.80
N TYR A 293 4.59 0.24 23.80
CA TYR A 293 4.59 -1.21 23.71
C TYR A 293 4.01 -1.63 22.37
N LEU A 294 4.83 -2.25 21.53
CA LEU A 294 4.46 -2.67 20.19
C LEU A 294 4.86 -4.13 19.97
N PRO A 295 3.96 -5.04 19.57
CA PRO A 295 4.36 -6.40 19.25
C PRO A 295 5.35 -6.39 18.08
N ARG A 296 6.34 -7.27 18.14
CA ARG A 296 7.05 -7.72 16.94
C ARG A 296 6.06 -8.51 16.10
N PHE A 297 5.99 -8.24 14.80
CA PHE A 297 5.14 -9.02 13.91
C PHE A 297 5.63 -9.01 12.47
N LYS A 298 5.23 -10.06 11.75
CA LYS A 298 5.32 -10.13 10.29
C LYS A 298 3.94 -10.33 9.71
N MET A 299 3.70 -9.75 8.54
CA MET A 299 2.49 -10.01 7.76
C MET A 299 2.88 -10.24 6.32
N GLU A 300 2.32 -11.30 5.73
CA GLU A 300 2.43 -11.63 4.31
C GLU A 300 1.02 -11.93 3.81
N GLU A 301 0.40 -10.95 3.18
CA GLU A 301 -0.98 -11.06 2.72
C GLU A 301 -1.04 -10.94 1.20
N GLY A 302 -1.89 -11.76 0.57
CA GLY A 302 -2.06 -11.82 -0.87
C GLY A 302 -3.53 -11.83 -1.27
N TYR A 303 -3.86 -11.10 -2.33
CA TYR A 303 -5.23 -10.91 -2.80
C TYR A 303 -5.34 -11.05 -4.31
N ASN A 304 -6.44 -11.68 -4.73
CA ASN A 304 -6.89 -11.62 -6.10
C ASN A 304 -7.63 -10.29 -6.32
N LEU A 305 -6.93 -9.31 -6.89
CA LEU A 305 -7.46 -7.98 -7.13
C LEU A 305 -8.65 -8.01 -8.08
N LYS A 306 -8.72 -8.95 -9.03
CA LYS A 306 -9.85 -9.04 -9.96
C LYS A 306 -11.18 -9.16 -9.23
N THR A 307 -11.29 -10.12 -8.30
CA THR A 307 -12.53 -10.35 -7.54
C THR A 307 -12.94 -9.13 -6.73
N ILE A 308 -11.98 -8.53 -6.02
CA ILE A 308 -12.26 -7.38 -5.13
C ILE A 308 -12.64 -6.15 -5.94
N LEU A 309 -11.88 -5.84 -7.00
CA LEU A 309 -12.14 -4.68 -7.85
C LEU A 309 -13.46 -4.81 -8.62
N GLN A 310 -13.88 -6.04 -8.96
CA GLN A 310 -15.21 -6.28 -9.53
C GLN A 310 -16.33 -5.92 -8.55
N VAL A 311 -16.20 -6.31 -7.28
CA VAL A 311 -17.15 -5.92 -6.22
C VAL A 311 -17.19 -4.40 -6.04
N MET A 312 -16.04 -3.72 -6.20
CA MET A 312 -15.95 -2.27 -6.10
C MET A 312 -16.47 -1.53 -7.35
N GLY A 313 -16.73 -2.23 -8.47
CA GLY A 313 -17.32 -1.65 -9.68
C GLY A 313 -16.41 -1.55 -10.90
N VAL A 314 -15.18 -2.07 -10.85
CA VAL A 314 -14.30 -2.22 -12.02
C VAL A 314 -14.60 -3.56 -12.71
N LEU A 315 -15.35 -3.53 -13.81
CA LEU A 315 -15.88 -4.74 -14.44
C LEU A 315 -15.30 -4.99 -15.84
N ASP A 316 -15.39 -3.99 -16.71
CA ASP A 316 -15.19 -4.14 -18.15
C ASP A 316 -13.77 -4.59 -18.46
N VAL A 317 -12.78 -4.03 -17.75
CA VAL A 317 -11.35 -4.33 -17.89
C VAL A 317 -11.03 -5.81 -17.71
N PHE A 318 -11.86 -6.57 -16.99
CA PHE A 318 -11.65 -7.99 -16.70
C PHE A 318 -12.41 -8.94 -17.66
N SER A 319 -12.97 -8.39 -18.74
CA SER A 319 -13.84 -9.10 -19.69
C SER A 319 -13.58 -8.66 -21.14
N LEU A 320 -14.21 -9.33 -22.10
CA LEU A 320 -14.15 -8.94 -23.53
C LEU A 320 -14.80 -7.57 -23.83
N LYS A 321 -15.50 -6.95 -22.87
CA LYS A 321 -15.99 -5.55 -22.98
C LYS A 321 -14.87 -4.52 -22.74
N SER A 322 -13.70 -4.98 -22.33
CA SER A 322 -12.52 -4.17 -22.06
C SER A 322 -12.16 -3.33 -23.28
N ASP A 323 -12.03 -2.02 -23.06
CA ASP A 323 -11.52 -1.07 -24.05
C ASP A 323 -10.12 -0.63 -23.62
N LEU A 324 -9.13 -1.45 -23.99
CA LEU A 324 -7.69 -1.19 -23.82
C LEU A 324 -7.02 -0.86 -25.17
N THR A 325 -7.76 -0.24 -26.08
CA THR A 325 -7.29 0.15 -27.42
C THR A 325 -6.13 1.14 -27.43
N GLY A 326 -5.86 1.79 -26.29
CA GLY A 326 -4.66 2.59 -26.08
C GLY A 326 -3.40 1.76 -25.75
N MET A 327 -3.54 0.48 -25.40
CA MET A 327 -2.43 -0.45 -25.18
C MET A 327 -2.07 -1.23 -26.45
N SER A 328 -3.08 -1.80 -27.12
CA SER A 328 -2.92 -2.68 -28.28
C SER A 328 -4.17 -2.64 -29.17
N ASN A 329 -3.97 -2.75 -30.49
CA ASN A 329 -5.04 -2.87 -31.49
C ASN A 329 -4.72 -4.03 -32.46
N PRO A 330 -5.69 -4.88 -32.85
CA PRO A 330 -7.15 -4.75 -32.67
C PRO A 330 -7.70 -5.22 -31.30
N ALA A 331 -9.01 -5.06 -31.09
CA ALA A 331 -9.72 -5.37 -29.85
C ALA A 331 -9.56 -6.82 -29.38
N GLY A 332 -9.65 -7.04 -28.06
CA GLY A 332 -9.56 -8.37 -27.44
C GLY A 332 -8.64 -8.43 -26.21
N LEU A 333 -7.88 -7.37 -25.92
CA LEU A 333 -7.06 -7.28 -24.73
C LEU A 333 -7.90 -6.95 -23.49
N TYR A 334 -7.79 -7.77 -22.45
CA TYR A 334 -8.42 -7.56 -21.16
C TYR A 334 -7.53 -8.13 -20.05
N VAL A 335 -7.66 -7.60 -18.83
CA VAL A 335 -6.92 -8.10 -17.66
C VAL A 335 -7.45 -9.48 -17.27
N SER A 336 -6.67 -10.50 -17.58
CA SER A 336 -6.99 -11.89 -17.25
C SER A 336 -6.74 -12.18 -15.77
N ARG A 337 -5.64 -11.66 -15.22
CA ARG A 337 -5.23 -11.86 -13.83
C ARG A 337 -4.69 -10.57 -13.22
N ALA A 338 -5.03 -10.32 -11.97
CA ALA A 338 -4.49 -9.20 -11.20
C ALA A 338 -4.28 -9.66 -9.75
N PHE A 339 -3.03 -9.68 -9.30
CA PHE A 339 -2.69 -10.15 -7.96
C PHE A 339 -1.86 -9.11 -7.23
N HIS A 340 -2.23 -8.89 -5.97
CA HIS A 340 -1.48 -8.10 -5.02
C HIS A 340 -0.89 -9.02 -3.96
N LYS A 341 0.38 -8.82 -3.61
CA LYS A 341 0.96 -9.44 -2.42
C LYS A 341 1.90 -8.48 -1.72
N SER A 342 1.73 -8.36 -0.42
CA SER A 342 2.49 -7.42 0.40
C SER A 342 3.12 -8.11 1.60
N TYR A 343 4.34 -7.72 1.94
CA TYR A 343 5.06 -8.21 3.09
C TYR A 343 5.59 -7.06 3.95
N VAL A 344 5.45 -7.18 5.27
CA VAL A 344 6.10 -6.31 6.26
C VAL A 344 6.71 -7.10 7.40
N ASP A 345 7.86 -6.63 7.89
CA ASP A 345 8.55 -7.12 9.08
C ASP A 345 8.77 -5.98 10.07
N VAL A 346 8.00 -5.98 11.15
CA VAL A 346 8.08 -5.02 12.25
C VAL A 346 8.86 -5.63 13.39
N ASN A 347 10.06 -5.12 13.62
CA ASN A 347 10.99 -5.58 14.65
C ASN A 347 11.75 -4.40 15.27
N GLU A 348 12.75 -4.70 16.09
CA GLU A 348 13.45 -3.70 16.89
C GLU A 348 14.44 -2.82 16.10
N GLU A 349 14.79 -3.21 14.86
CA GLU A 349 15.86 -2.57 14.10
C GLU A 349 15.59 -1.08 13.83
N GLY A 350 16.59 -0.25 14.11
CA GLY A 350 16.54 1.19 13.99
C GLY A 350 17.89 1.82 14.30
N THR A 351 17.95 3.14 14.27
CA THR A 351 19.14 3.88 14.74
C THR A 351 19.18 3.85 16.27
N GLU A 352 20.37 3.65 16.83
CA GLU A 352 20.56 3.83 18.26
C GLU A 352 20.32 5.29 18.62
N ALA A 353 19.60 5.53 19.72
CA ALA A 353 19.55 6.85 20.31
C ALA A 353 20.98 7.22 20.72
N THR A 354 21.67 8.02 19.90
CA THR A 354 22.99 8.53 20.25
C THR A 354 22.83 9.33 21.53
N ALA A 355 23.64 9.02 22.54
CA ALA A 355 23.56 9.57 23.90
C ALA A 355 23.77 11.11 24.01
N GLY A 356 23.64 11.87 22.92
CA GLY A 356 23.72 13.32 22.84
C GLY A 356 22.47 14.02 22.27
N SER A 357 21.52 13.31 21.67
CA SER A 357 20.29 13.90 21.12
C SER A 357 19.10 13.64 22.04
N GLY A 358 19.13 14.29 23.21
CA GLY A 358 17.96 14.54 24.04
C GLY A 358 17.08 13.32 24.33
N VAL A 359 17.60 12.31 25.04
CA VAL A 359 16.75 11.59 25.99
C VAL A 359 16.36 12.62 27.04
N VAL A 360 15.31 13.39 26.73
CA VAL A 360 14.68 14.26 27.71
C VAL A 360 13.98 13.30 28.65
N VAL A 361 14.64 12.95 29.75
CA VAL A 361 13.97 12.43 30.94
C VAL A 361 13.11 13.57 31.44
N SER A 362 11.95 13.73 30.80
CA SER A 362 10.94 14.67 31.22
C SER A 362 10.47 14.17 32.58
N ARG A 363 10.61 15.00 33.62
CA ARG A 363 10.20 14.69 35.00
C ARG A 363 8.66 14.52 35.17
N GLY A 364 7.92 14.38 34.08
CA GLY A 364 6.47 14.09 34.07
C GLY A 364 6.19 12.59 33.89
N SER A 365 5.01 12.15 34.28
CA SER A 365 4.51 10.80 34.01
C SER A 365 4.49 10.55 32.50
N ALA A 366 5.12 9.47 32.04
CA ALA A 366 5.00 9.02 30.66
C ALA A 366 3.58 8.47 30.41
N HIS A 367 3.02 8.73 29.23
CA HIS A 367 1.77 8.11 28.79
C HIS A 367 2.05 6.70 28.27
N ASP A 368 1.26 5.71 28.69
CA ASP A 368 1.41 4.34 28.19
C ASP A 368 0.60 4.16 26.90
N PHE A 369 1.28 3.92 25.78
CA PHE A 369 0.64 3.46 24.54
C PHE A 369 0.92 1.97 24.38
N LYS A 370 -0.09 1.13 24.64
CA LYS A 370 0.07 -0.31 24.72
C LYS A 370 -0.73 -1.05 23.65
N ALA A 371 -0.08 -1.36 22.52
CA ALA A 371 -0.69 -2.10 21.41
C ALA A 371 -0.79 -3.61 21.71
N ASP A 372 -1.52 -3.98 22.77
CA ASP A 372 -1.70 -5.36 23.26
C ASP A 372 -3.04 -6.00 22.85
N HIS A 373 -3.72 -5.42 21.87
CA HIS A 373 -4.99 -5.87 21.30
C HIS A 373 -5.14 -5.33 19.86
N PRO A 374 -6.13 -5.79 19.07
CA PRO A 374 -6.20 -5.45 17.66
C PRO A 374 -6.18 -3.95 17.36
N PHE A 375 -5.37 -3.58 16.36
CA PHE A 375 -5.17 -2.19 15.95
C PHE A 375 -5.09 -2.05 14.44
N LEU A 376 -5.37 -0.85 13.94
CA LEU A 376 -5.06 -0.46 12.56
C LEU A 376 -3.70 0.24 12.54
N PHE A 377 -2.98 0.08 11.44
CA PHE A 377 -1.75 0.81 11.21
C PHE A 377 -1.59 1.16 9.74
N PHE A 378 -0.84 2.21 9.47
CA PHE A 378 -0.46 2.55 8.11
C PHE A 378 0.92 3.18 8.08
N ILE A 379 1.61 3.05 6.95
CA ILE A 379 2.92 3.65 6.73
C ILE A 379 2.73 4.74 5.69
N LYS A 380 3.13 5.96 6.05
CA LYS A 380 2.95 7.16 5.23
C LYS A 380 4.29 7.69 4.78
N HIS A 381 4.38 8.11 3.52
CA HIS A 381 5.46 8.96 3.05
C HIS A 381 5.16 10.41 3.44
N ASN A 382 5.98 10.96 4.33
CA ASN A 382 5.67 12.21 5.03
C ASN A 382 5.65 13.42 4.10
N ALA A 383 6.55 13.47 3.10
CA ALA A 383 6.62 14.60 2.17
C ALA A 383 5.39 14.71 1.27
N THR A 384 4.84 13.59 0.81
CA THR A 384 3.67 13.56 -0.10
C THR A 384 2.35 13.28 0.64
N ASN A 385 2.42 12.98 1.93
CA ASN A 385 1.31 12.48 2.76
C ASN A 385 0.66 11.18 2.23
N SER A 386 1.32 10.46 1.33
CA SER A 386 0.73 9.29 0.68
C SER A 386 0.84 8.05 1.56
N ILE A 387 -0.27 7.35 1.76
CA ILE A 387 -0.28 6.05 2.42
C ILE A 387 0.36 5.03 1.48
N LEU A 388 1.49 4.46 1.90
CA LEU A 388 2.21 3.42 1.19
C LEU A 388 1.67 2.03 1.54
N PHE A 389 1.35 1.83 2.82
CA PHE A 389 0.83 0.57 3.34
C PHE A 389 -0.28 0.82 4.32
N TYR A 390 -1.25 -0.08 4.36
CA TYR A 390 -2.34 -0.07 5.31
C TYR A 390 -2.59 -1.47 5.82
N GLY A 391 -2.87 -1.61 7.10
CA GLY A 391 -3.12 -2.90 7.69
C GLY A 391 -3.91 -2.89 8.97
N ARG A 392 -4.39 -4.08 9.29
CA ARG A 392 -5.01 -4.47 10.56
C ARG A 392 -4.17 -5.58 11.17
N CYS A 393 -3.69 -5.35 12.38
CA CYS A 393 -3.08 -6.38 13.20
C CYS A 393 -4.13 -6.95 14.15
N ALA A 394 -4.72 -8.09 13.78
CA ALA A 394 -5.66 -8.83 14.63
C ALA A 394 -4.92 -9.88 15.50
N SER A 395 -3.90 -10.53 14.94
CA SER A 395 -3.04 -11.48 15.64
C SER A 395 -1.58 -11.33 15.16
N PRO A 396 -0.68 -10.75 15.96
CA PRO A 396 0.76 -10.71 15.65
C PRO A 396 1.31 -12.12 15.36
N LEU A 397 2.02 -12.28 14.23
CA LEU A 397 2.77 -13.50 13.89
C LEU A 397 4.26 -13.23 14.15
N ASN A 398 4.90 -14.05 15.00
CA ASN A 398 6.33 -13.93 15.34
C ASN A 398 7.25 -14.37 14.18
#